data_AF-A0A821AL95-F1
#
_entry.id   AF-A0A821AL95-F1
#
_cell.length_a   1.000
_cell.length_b   1.000
_cell.length_c   1.000
_cell.angle_alpha   90.00
_cell.angle_beta   90.00
_cell.angle_gamma   90.00
#
_symmetry.space_group_name_H-M   'P 1'
#
loop_
_entity.id
_entity.type
_entity.pdbx_description
1 polymer ?
#
loop_
_entity_poly.entity_id
_entity_poly.type
_entity_poly.pdbx_seq_one_letter_code
_entity_poly.pdbx_strand_id
1 'polypeptide(L)'
;MTGEHSHVPEKETIVVREFREKIKQRAIEETTPIPRIYDEECAKAILSTAAIAVLPSEHSAINKARRAVTPIIPTTQLFDIPDPFARTLRDNSFLIIDKLIARRQRMILFASDEQLKMLFSAETILMDGTFSSCPKIFDQVYTIHSIKYEQSFPCVFGLLPNRLKLTYQFLFHELKSIAIQMKLDFAPKIVMSDFEPALMGVVKTEFSAATHSSCYFHFTQAIYRNIQRLGLCTIYNHDDDVKHFCRQLKALPLLPEPVIEDTYDELVRDLSTNMSKTMKHLLEYFQEQWFAKVPVSQWCVHAFHSRFNRRVLVHHPNIWSFIKFLQGEESRFYHMNIQFAAGLGARAKQAKTIVIQRRIDCLDKRYYDGLINVMEYLN
;
A
#
# COMPACT_ATOMS: atom_id res chain seq x y z
N MET A 1 -5.64 -38.41 52.78
CA MET A 1 -5.16 -38.29 51.39
C MET A 1 -4.45 -36.95 51.27
N THR A 2 -3.13 -36.97 51.49
CA THR A 2 -2.24 -35.84 51.24
C THR A 2 -2.16 -35.67 49.73
N GLY A 3 -2.65 -34.55 49.21
CA GLY A 3 -2.50 -34.22 47.79
C GLY A 3 -1.01 -34.08 47.48
N GLU A 4 -0.50 -34.93 46.61
CA GLU A 4 0.83 -34.76 46.03
C GLU A 4 0.86 -33.44 45.27
N HIS A 5 1.54 -32.45 45.83
CA HIS A 5 1.96 -31.27 45.08
C HIS A 5 3.04 -31.73 44.10
N SER A 6 2.63 -32.09 42.89
CA SER A 6 3.52 -32.34 41.76
C SER A 6 4.25 -31.04 41.44
N HIS A 7 5.41 -30.83 42.06
CA HIS A 7 6.30 -29.74 41.72
C HIS A 7 6.83 -30.00 40.31
N VAL A 8 6.55 -29.06 39.40
CA VAL A 8 7.17 -29.00 38.08
C VAL A 8 8.68 -29.06 38.28
N PRO A 9 9.42 -29.98 37.63
CA PRO A 9 10.83 -30.10 37.89
C PRO A 9 11.56 -28.79 37.57
N GLU A 10 12.65 -28.53 38.28
CA GLU A 10 13.38 -27.25 38.27
C GLU A 10 13.82 -26.85 36.85
N LYS A 11 14.12 -27.85 36.02
CA LYS A 11 14.50 -27.70 34.62
C LYS A 11 13.37 -27.11 33.76
N GLU A 12 12.14 -27.60 33.88
CA GLU A 12 10.97 -27.07 33.17
C GLU A 12 10.64 -25.65 33.63
N THR A 13 10.84 -25.35 34.92
CA THR A 13 10.64 -24.00 35.47
C THR A 13 11.60 -22.98 34.83
N ILE A 14 12.87 -23.36 34.62
CA ILE A 14 13.87 -22.53 33.94
C ILE A 14 13.46 -22.27 32.48
N VAL A 15 13.05 -23.33 31.76
CA VAL A 15 12.64 -23.23 30.35
C VAL A 15 11.43 -22.31 30.18
N VAL A 16 10.42 -22.41 31.06
CA VAL A 16 9.24 -21.53 31.04
C VAL A 16 9.65 -20.07 31.34
N ARG A 17 10.62 -19.85 32.22
CA ARG A 17 11.14 -18.50 32.51
C ARG A 17 11.88 -17.91 31.31
N GLU A 18 12.75 -18.66 30.67
CA GLU A 18 13.47 -18.23 29.46
C GLU A 18 12.50 -17.91 28.31
N PHE A 19 11.49 -18.76 28.12
CA PHE A 19 10.42 -18.51 27.15
C PHE A 19 9.68 -17.19 27.44
N ARG A 20 9.37 -16.92 28.72
CA ARG A 20 8.71 -15.68 29.14
C ARG A 20 9.58 -14.45 28.86
N GLU A 21 10.87 -14.50 29.19
CA GLU A 21 11.78 -13.38 28.94
C GLU A 21 11.96 -13.13 27.44
N LYS A 22 12.02 -14.19 26.63
CA LYS A 22 12.09 -14.08 25.17
C LYS A 22 10.85 -13.40 24.58
N ILE A 23 9.65 -13.78 25.02
CA ILE A 23 8.41 -13.12 24.57
C ILE A 23 8.35 -11.67 25.04
N LYS A 24 8.77 -11.37 26.28
CA LYS A 24 8.83 -9.99 26.78
C LYS A 24 9.79 -9.16 25.95
N GLN A 25 10.98 -9.68 25.64
CA GLN A 25 11.98 -9.00 24.84
C GLN A 25 11.45 -8.70 23.43
N ARG A 26 10.91 -9.71 22.73
CA ARG A 26 10.24 -9.53 21.43
C ARG A 26 9.08 -8.55 21.52
N ALA A 27 8.32 -8.56 22.62
CA ALA A 27 7.23 -7.62 22.80
C ALA A 27 7.71 -6.17 22.98
N ILE A 28 8.87 -5.95 23.58
CA ILE A 28 9.50 -4.62 23.74
C ILE A 28 10.07 -4.13 22.41
N GLU A 29 10.74 -5.03 21.67
CA GLU A 29 11.46 -4.70 20.44
C GLU A 29 10.51 -4.54 19.25
N GLU A 30 9.56 -5.46 19.09
CA GLU A 30 8.70 -5.58 17.92
C GLU A 30 7.27 -5.06 18.14
N THR A 31 6.61 -4.74 17.03
CA THR A 31 5.22 -4.24 17.00
C THR A 31 4.20 -5.33 16.73
N THR A 32 4.68 -6.56 16.53
CA THR A 32 3.87 -7.77 16.33
C THR A 32 2.85 -7.91 17.47
N PRO A 33 1.58 -8.26 17.17
CA PRO A 33 0.59 -8.57 18.19
C PRO A 33 1.12 -9.64 19.15
N ILE A 34 0.96 -9.43 20.46
CA ILE A 34 1.48 -10.37 21.48
C ILE A 34 0.96 -11.80 21.26
N PRO A 35 -0.32 -12.05 20.88
CA PRO A 35 -0.77 -13.40 20.56
C PRO A 35 0.06 -14.03 19.44
N ARG A 36 0.41 -13.26 18.41
CA ARG A 36 1.24 -13.75 17.31
C ARG A 36 2.69 -13.99 17.72
N ILE A 37 3.27 -13.13 18.57
CA ILE A 37 4.61 -13.39 19.15
C ILE A 37 4.59 -14.70 19.94
N TYR A 38 3.55 -14.90 20.75
CA TYR A 38 3.36 -16.12 21.54
C TYR A 38 3.26 -17.35 20.62
N ASP A 39 2.40 -17.32 19.61
CA ASP A 39 2.22 -18.44 18.66
C ASP A 39 3.52 -18.76 17.91
N GLU A 40 4.24 -17.73 17.44
CA GLU A 40 5.52 -17.88 16.74
C GLU A 40 6.61 -18.47 17.65
N GLU A 41 6.68 -18.06 18.91
CA GLU A 41 7.65 -18.62 19.86
C GLU A 41 7.26 -20.04 20.29
N CYS A 42 5.97 -20.32 20.50
CA CYS A 42 5.47 -21.67 20.73
C CYS A 42 5.82 -22.61 19.57
N ALA A 43 5.67 -22.16 18.32
CA ALA A 43 6.01 -22.95 17.14
C ALA A 43 7.51 -23.23 17.00
N LYS A 44 8.38 -22.35 17.53
CA LYS A 44 9.85 -22.51 17.51
C LYS A 44 10.38 -23.30 18.70
N ALA A 45 9.66 -23.30 19.83
CA ALA A 45 10.13 -23.87 21.06
C ALA A 45 9.92 -25.39 21.09
N ILE A 46 10.96 -26.14 21.45
CA ILE A 46 10.86 -27.57 21.75
C ILE A 46 10.60 -27.68 23.25
N LEU A 47 9.33 -27.81 23.64
CA LEU A 47 8.90 -27.85 25.03
C LEU A 47 8.37 -29.23 25.41
N SER A 48 8.65 -29.68 26.63
CA SER A 48 8.04 -30.89 27.19
C SER A 48 6.56 -30.66 27.48
N THR A 49 5.76 -31.73 27.56
CA THR A 49 4.33 -31.65 27.91
C THR A 49 4.11 -30.94 29.26
N ALA A 50 5.00 -31.18 30.23
CA ALA A 50 4.97 -30.52 31.53
C ALA A 50 5.28 -29.01 31.43
N ALA A 51 6.23 -28.59 30.60
CA ALA A 51 6.51 -27.18 30.37
C ALA A 51 5.35 -26.47 29.65
N ILE A 52 4.73 -27.12 28.67
CA ILE A 52 3.56 -26.60 27.93
C ILE A 52 2.38 -26.35 28.88
N ALA A 53 2.13 -27.28 29.80
CA ALA A 53 1.02 -27.19 30.76
C ALA A 53 1.13 -25.97 31.72
N VAL A 54 2.32 -25.40 31.87
CA VAL A 54 2.64 -24.32 32.80
C VAL A 54 3.04 -23.04 32.06
N LEU A 55 2.94 -23.03 30.71
CA LEU A 55 3.24 -21.85 29.92
C LEU A 55 2.34 -20.67 30.33
N PRO A 56 2.92 -19.45 30.42
CA PRO A 56 2.15 -18.28 30.82
C PRO A 56 1.16 -17.91 29.71
N SER A 57 -0.14 -18.02 30.00
CA SER A 57 -1.22 -17.42 29.20
C SER A 57 -1.35 -15.91 29.44
N GLU A 58 -0.55 -15.35 30.35
CA GLU A 58 -0.64 -13.97 30.83
C GLU A 58 -0.13 -12.94 29.80
N HIS A 59 -0.93 -12.72 28.76
CA HIS A 59 -0.74 -11.60 27.84
C HIS A 59 -0.71 -10.24 28.58
N SER A 60 -1.32 -10.14 29.78
CA SER A 60 -1.35 -8.92 30.60
C SER A 60 0.04 -8.46 31.06
N ALA A 61 0.87 -9.37 31.58
CA ALA A 61 2.22 -9.03 32.05
C ALA A 61 3.14 -8.60 30.90
N ILE A 62 3.00 -9.24 29.74
CA ILE A 62 3.76 -8.90 28.53
C ILE A 62 3.29 -7.55 27.96
N ASN A 63 1.98 -7.31 27.95
CA ASN A 63 1.42 -6.00 27.61
C ASN A 63 1.95 -4.90 28.55
N LYS A 64 2.05 -5.18 29.85
CA LYS A 64 2.59 -4.25 30.85
C LYS A 64 4.07 -3.94 30.57
N ALA A 65 4.88 -4.96 30.26
CA ALA A 65 6.29 -4.78 29.91
C ALA A 65 6.47 -3.90 28.66
N ARG A 66 5.69 -4.16 27.59
CA ARG A 66 5.68 -3.32 26.38
C ARG A 66 5.26 -1.87 26.69
N ARG A 67 4.22 -1.67 27.51
CA ARG A 67 3.76 -0.32 27.89
C ARG A 67 4.77 0.44 28.73
N ALA A 68 5.59 -0.23 29.54
CA ALA A 68 6.59 0.43 30.39
C ALA A 68 7.69 1.16 29.59
N VAL A 69 7.98 0.69 28.38
CA VAL A 69 9.02 1.25 27.49
C VAL A 69 8.45 2.06 26.32
N THR A 70 7.14 2.00 26.11
CA THR A 70 6.48 2.73 25.02
C THR A 70 6.09 4.12 25.53
N PRO A 71 6.40 5.21 24.81
CA PRO A 71 5.93 6.53 25.20
C PRO A 71 4.40 6.57 25.29
N ILE A 72 3.87 7.57 26.01
CA ILE A 72 2.43 7.80 26.12
C ILE A 72 1.83 7.81 24.70
N ILE A 73 0.76 7.02 24.49
CA ILE A 73 0.09 6.97 23.19
C ILE A 73 -0.69 8.28 23.03
N PRO A 74 -0.34 9.13 22.05
CA PRO A 74 -1.01 10.39 21.87
C PRO A 74 -2.42 10.18 21.33
N THR A 75 -3.34 11.02 21.81
CA THR A 75 -4.75 11.05 21.37
C THR A 75 -5.00 12.15 20.33
N THR A 76 -4.02 13.03 20.11
CA THR A 76 -4.08 14.11 19.13
C THR A 76 -2.80 14.12 18.29
N GLN A 77 -2.76 14.94 17.23
CA GLN A 77 -1.56 15.14 16.42
C GLN A 77 -0.47 15.95 17.14
N LEU A 78 -0.77 16.55 18.30
CA LEU A 78 0.17 17.38 19.07
C LEU A 78 0.89 16.51 20.09
N PHE A 79 2.09 16.03 19.72
CA PHE A 79 2.95 15.20 20.57
C PHE A 79 4.40 15.28 20.09
N ASP A 80 5.36 15.10 20.99
CA ASP A 80 6.77 15.07 20.58
C ASP A 80 7.16 13.67 20.09
N ILE A 81 7.95 13.60 19.02
CA ILE A 81 8.52 12.35 18.51
C ILE A 81 9.87 12.15 19.21
N PRO A 82 10.03 11.12 20.06
CA PRO A 82 11.33 10.87 20.69
C PRO A 82 12.38 10.49 19.66
N ASP A 83 13.64 10.83 19.91
CA ASP A 83 14.77 10.60 18.99
C ASP A 83 14.86 9.16 18.43
N PRO A 84 14.64 8.08 19.22
CA PRO A 84 14.64 6.72 18.69
C PRO A 84 13.59 6.45 17.60
N PHE A 85 12.52 7.24 17.52
CA PHE A 85 11.49 7.17 16.47
C PHE A 85 11.77 8.10 15.29
N ALA A 86 12.68 9.07 15.46
CA ALA A 86 13.11 9.99 14.41
C ALA A 86 14.28 9.45 13.58
N ARG A 87 14.82 8.27 13.94
CA ARG A 87 16.00 7.64 13.32
C ARG A 87 15.67 6.30 12.66
N THR A 88 16.54 5.84 11.78
CA THR A 88 16.47 4.49 11.19
C THR A 88 16.97 3.45 12.19
N LEU A 89 16.76 2.15 11.91
CA LEU A 89 17.37 1.06 12.69
C LEU A 89 18.91 1.04 12.59
N ARG A 90 19.48 1.80 11.64
CA ARG A 90 20.92 1.98 11.44
C ARG A 90 21.44 3.30 12.05
N ASP A 91 20.62 3.96 12.88
CA ASP A 91 20.93 5.21 13.58
C ASP A 91 21.17 6.46 12.68
N ASN A 92 20.74 6.40 11.42
CA ASN A 92 20.70 7.56 10.52
C ASN A 92 19.41 8.38 10.70
N SER A 93 19.43 9.65 10.27
CA SER A 93 18.21 10.49 10.19
C SER A 93 17.10 9.81 9.39
N PHE A 94 15.87 9.87 9.89
CA PHE A 94 14.70 9.28 9.25
C PHE A 94 13.49 10.21 9.21
N LEU A 95 13.28 11.02 10.25
CA LEU A 95 12.26 12.06 10.26
C LEU A 95 12.77 13.27 9.47
N ILE A 96 12.18 13.50 8.29
CA ILE A 96 12.62 14.58 7.40
C ILE A 96 11.74 15.82 7.51
N ILE A 97 10.45 15.67 7.80
CA ILE A 97 9.51 16.79 8.00
C ILE A 97 8.65 16.50 9.21
N ASP A 98 8.51 17.52 10.06
CA ASP A 98 7.58 17.55 11.18
C ASP A 98 7.03 18.99 11.32
N LYS A 99 5.88 19.26 10.70
CA LYS A 99 5.35 20.64 10.60
C LYS A 99 3.84 20.68 10.82
N LEU A 100 3.38 21.74 11.50
CA LEU A 100 1.97 22.12 11.51
C LEU A 100 1.66 22.91 10.25
N ILE A 101 0.83 22.33 9.38
CA ILE A 101 0.43 22.96 8.10
C ILE A 101 -0.83 23.82 8.25
N ALA A 102 -1.61 23.60 9.32
CA ALA A 102 -2.71 24.44 9.74
C ALA A 102 -3.00 24.22 11.23
N ARG A 103 -3.99 24.94 11.79
CA ARG A 103 -4.40 24.79 13.20
C ARG A 103 -4.74 23.34 13.51
N ARG A 104 -3.92 22.68 14.34
CA ARG A 104 -4.04 21.26 14.74
C ARG A 104 -3.98 20.26 13.57
N GLN A 105 -3.38 20.66 12.43
CA GLN A 105 -3.13 19.78 11.30
C GLN A 105 -1.62 19.67 11.12
N ARG A 106 -1.09 18.50 11.43
CA ARG A 106 0.34 18.18 11.37
C ARG A 106 0.62 17.27 10.19
N MET A 107 1.73 17.50 9.52
CA MET A 107 2.31 16.58 8.55
C MET A 107 3.64 16.07 9.07
N ILE A 108 3.82 14.75 9.00
CA ILE A 108 5.08 14.10 9.39
C ILE A 108 5.53 13.25 8.20
N LEU A 109 6.75 13.44 7.73
CA LEU A 109 7.34 12.64 6.65
C LEU A 109 8.60 11.92 7.15
N PHE A 110 8.72 10.65 6.75
CA PHE A 110 9.87 9.80 7.02
C PHE A 110 10.51 9.30 5.73
N ALA A 111 11.83 9.43 5.63
CA ALA A 111 12.67 8.84 4.59
C ALA A 111 14.15 8.91 5.03
N SER A 112 14.97 7.93 4.64
CA SER A 112 16.43 8.04 4.72
C SER A 112 17.01 8.74 3.49
N ASP A 113 18.25 9.21 3.59
CA ASP A 113 18.97 9.84 2.48
C ASP A 113 19.05 8.91 1.25
N GLU A 114 19.26 7.61 1.44
CA GLU A 114 19.30 6.64 0.37
C GLU A 114 17.95 6.47 -0.33
N GLN A 115 16.85 6.54 0.43
CA GLN A 115 15.49 6.53 -0.12
C GLN A 115 15.21 7.80 -0.93
N LEU A 116 15.57 8.97 -0.41
CA LEU A 116 15.40 10.25 -1.10
C LEU A 116 16.22 10.32 -2.39
N LYS A 117 17.48 9.88 -2.36
CA LYS A 117 18.33 9.79 -3.55
C LYS A 117 17.70 8.90 -4.63
N MET A 118 17.14 7.75 -4.24
CA MET A 118 16.45 6.87 -5.17
C MET A 118 15.20 7.52 -5.74
N LEU A 119 14.39 8.18 -4.90
CA LEU A 119 13.16 8.85 -5.32
C LEU A 119 13.42 9.96 -6.32
N PHE A 120 14.33 10.88 -5.99
CA PHE A 120 14.58 12.06 -6.82
C PHE A 120 15.23 11.68 -8.16
N SER A 121 15.98 10.58 -8.20
CA SER A 121 16.58 10.09 -9.45
C SER A 121 15.65 9.19 -10.28
N ALA A 122 14.40 8.96 -9.85
CA ALA A 122 13.50 8.01 -10.48
C ALA A 122 12.79 8.60 -11.71
N GLU A 123 12.75 7.86 -12.81
CA GLU A 123 11.94 8.23 -13.97
C GLU A 123 10.44 8.03 -13.71
N THR A 124 10.09 6.98 -12.97
CA THR A 124 8.71 6.63 -12.65
C THR A 124 8.52 6.57 -11.15
N ILE A 125 7.56 7.34 -10.65
CA ILE A 125 7.13 7.30 -9.26
C ILE A 125 5.68 6.85 -9.13
N LEU A 126 5.40 6.10 -8.08
CA LEU A 126 4.07 5.62 -7.73
C LEU A 126 3.67 6.21 -6.37
N MET A 127 2.41 6.61 -6.25
CA MET A 127 1.89 7.21 -5.04
C MET A 127 0.59 6.52 -4.63
N ASP A 128 0.45 6.24 -3.33
CA ASP A 128 -0.74 5.60 -2.80
C ASP A 128 -1.07 6.07 -1.38
N GLY A 129 -2.35 6.38 -1.15
CA GLY A 129 -2.92 6.68 0.16
C GLY A 129 -3.52 5.43 0.80
N THR A 130 -3.16 5.15 2.04
CA THR A 130 -3.64 3.98 2.79
C THR A 130 -4.31 4.38 4.09
N PHE A 131 -5.54 3.87 4.29
CA PHE A 131 -6.43 4.27 5.40
C PHE A 131 -6.46 3.24 6.54
N SER A 132 -6.59 1.96 6.21
CA SER A 132 -6.69 0.86 7.20
C SER A 132 -5.44 0.71 8.07
N SER A 133 -4.31 1.12 7.52
CA SER A 133 -3.00 1.07 8.16
C SER A 133 -2.62 2.36 8.89
N CYS A 134 -3.48 3.40 8.82
CA CYS A 134 -3.20 4.72 9.36
C CYS A 134 -3.48 4.79 10.87
N PRO A 135 -2.56 5.34 11.69
CA PRO A 135 -2.88 5.69 13.07
C PRO A 135 -4.08 6.66 13.13
N LYS A 136 -5.05 6.41 14.02
CA LYS A 136 -6.34 7.14 14.09
C LYS A 136 -6.24 8.66 14.21
N ILE A 137 -5.10 9.17 14.66
CA ILE A 137 -4.85 10.60 14.79
C ILE A 137 -4.53 11.29 13.45
N PHE A 138 -4.35 10.55 12.35
CA PHE A 138 -4.15 11.06 10.99
C PHE A 138 -5.23 10.50 10.04
N ASP A 139 -5.53 11.21 8.95
CA ASP A 139 -6.55 10.79 7.97
C ASP A 139 -6.01 9.69 7.05
N GLN A 140 -4.73 9.75 6.71
CA GLN A 140 -4.10 8.75 5.84
C GLN A 140 -2.59 8.60 6.05
N VAL A 141 -2.09 7.42 5.73
CA VAL A 141 -0.68 7.17 5.45
C VAL A 141 -0.49 7.27 3.95
N TYR A 142 0.34 8.22 3.53
CA TYR A 142 0.69 8.42 2.13
C TYR A 142 2.07 7.81 1.85
N THR A 143 2.22 7.07 0.76
CA THR A 143 3.50 6.45 0.40
C THR A 143 3.90 6.83 -1.01
N ILE A 144 5.16 7.20 -1.19
CA ILE A 144 5.75 7.48 -2.51
C ILE A 144 6.84 6.46 -2.77
N HIS A 145 6.75 5.81 -3.92
CA HIS A 145 7.64 4.75 -4.35
C HIS A 145 8.33 5.14 -5.64
N SER A 146 9.56 4.70 -5.81
CA SER A 146 10.25 4.73 -7.10
C SER A 146 10.21 3.35 -7.75
N ILE A 147 10.12 3.29 -9.08
CA ILE A 147 10.40 2.06 -9.82
C ILE A 147 11.89 1.99 -10.15
N LYS A 148 12.55 0.93 -9.69
CA LYS A 148 13.95 0.61 -10.02
C LYS A 148 14.11 -0.91 -10.11
N TYR A 149 14.91 -1.41 -11.05
CA TYR A 149 15.12 -2.86 -11.25
C TYR A 149 13.79 -3.64 -11.47
N GLU A 150 12.82 -3.04 -12.17
CA GLU A 150 11.46 -3.56 -12.31
C GLU A 150 10.72 -3.83 -10.99
N GLN A 151 11.19 -3.27 -9.88
CA GLN A 151 10.56 -3.38 -8.57
C GLN A 151 10.15 -1.99 -8.06
N SER A 152 9.10 -2.00 -7.25
CA SER A 152 8.66 -0.82 -6.51
C SER A 152 9.38 -0.74 -5.17
N PHE A 153 10.02 0.39 -4.92
CA PHE A 153 10.73 0.70 -3.68
C PHE A 153 10.05 1.83 -2.93
N PRO A 154 9.54 1.61 -1.70
CA PRO A 154 8.98 2.69 -0.91
C PRO A 154 10.10 3.63 -0.46
N CYS A 155 9.96 4.90 -0.79
CA CYS A 155 10.99 5.90 -0.53
C CYS A 155 10.56 6.93 0.51
N VAL A 156 9.29 7.37 0.48
CA VAL A 156 8.77 8.33 1.46
C VAL A 156 7.50 7.80 2.08
N PHE A 157 7.39 7.94 3.40
CA PHE A 157 6.20 7.64 4.18
C PHE A 157 5.69 8.91 4.85
N GLY A 158 4.47 9.33 4.54
CA GLY A 158 3.84 10.50 5.08
C GLY A 158 2.64 10.17 5.96
N LEU A 159 2.53 10.82 7.11
CA LEU A 159 1.31 10.89 7.90
C LEU A 159 0.63 12.23 7.61
N LEU A 160 -0.47 12.18 6.86
CA LEU A 160 -1.16 13.38 6.39
C LEU A 160 -2.42 13.64 7.23
N PRO A 161 -2.70 14.91 7.56
CA PRO A 161 -3.83 15.27 8.41
C PRO A 161 -5.17 15.25 7.65
N ASN A 162 -5.15 15.32 6.31
CA ASN A 162 -6.33 15.28 5.43
C ASN A 162 -5.91 15.04 3.96
N ARG A 163 -6.90 15.04 3.06
CA ARG A 163 -6.78 14.85 1.60
C ARG A 163 -7.04 16.14 0.80
N LEU A 164 -6.69 17.28 1.37
CA LEU A 164 -6.91 18.57 0.71
C LEU A 164 -5.78 18.86 -0.28
N LYS A 165 -6.11 19.60 -1.35
CA LYS A 165 -5.14 20.07 -2.36
C LYS A 165 -3.94 20.76 -1.71
N LEU A 166 -4.18 21.67 -0.76
CA LEU A 166 -3.13 22.40 -0.04
C LEU A 166 -2.16 21.48 0.72
N THR A 167 -2.65 20.36 1.26
CA THR A 167 -1.83 19.38 1.97
C THR A 167 -0.87 18.69 1.01
N TYR A 168 -1.33 18.27 -0.18
CA TYR A 168 -0.44 17.69 -1.18
C TYR A 168 0.54 18.71 -1.75
N GLN A 169 0.11 19.96 -1.98
CA GLN A 169 1.01 21.03 -2.42
C GLN A 169 2.14 21.24 -1.43
N PHE A 170 1.82 21.31 -0.13
CA PHE A 170 2.81 21.40 0.92
C PHE A 170 3.78 20.21 0.90
N LEU A 171 3.26 18.98 0.79
CA LEU A 171 4.07 17.77 0.73
C LEU A 171 5.08 17.80 -0.43
N PHE A 172 4.64 18.14 -1.65
CA PHE A 172 5.55 18.16 -2.80
C PHE A 172 6.53 19.35 -2.76
N HIS A 173 6.09 20.49 -2.23
CA HIS A 173 6.97 21.63 -2.03
C HIS A 173 8.13 21.31 -1.09
N GLU A 174 7.84 20.67 0.06
CA GLU A 174 8.87 20.23 0.99
C GLU A 174 9.81 19.20 0.37
N LEU A 175 9.30 18.20 -0.36
CA LEU A 175 10.14 17.21 -1.04
C LEU A 175 11.04 17.83 -2.11
N LYS A 176 10.54 18.78 -2.91
CA LYS A 176 11.36 19.51 -3.88
C LYS A 176 12.42 20.37 -3.21
N SER A 177 12.08 21.03 -2.09
CA SER A 177 13.05 21.79 -1.30
C SER A 177 14.18 20.89 -0.79
N ILE A 178 13.86 19.70 -0.29
CA ILE A 178 14.84 18.69 0.11
C ILE A 178 15.69 18.24 -1.10
N ALA A 179 15.09 17.99 -2.26
CA ALA A 179 15.83 17.63 -3.47
C ALA A 179 16.87 18.69 -3.86
N ILE A 180 16.48 19.98 -3.83
CA ILE A 180 17.38 21.10 -4.08
C ILE A 180 18.55 21.13 -3.07
N GLN A 181 18.26 20.93 -1.78
CA GLN A 181 19.29 20.87 -0.73
C GLN A 181 20.26 19.70 -0.95
N MET A 182 19.75 18.57 -1.44
CA MET A 182 20.55 17.39 -1.81
C MET A 182 21.26 17.54 -3.16
N LYS A 183 21.10 18.66 -3.87
CA LYS A 183 21.61 18.92 -5.23
C LYS A 183 21.12 17.88 -6.24
N LEU A 184 19.88 17.46 -6.10
CA LEU A 184 19.18 16.56 -7.00
C LEU A 184 17.98 17.28 -7.62
N ASP A 185 17.58 16.83 -8.81
CA ASP A 185 16.37 17.32 -9.46
C ASP A 185 15.24 16.31 -9.27
N PHE A 186 14.13 16.73 -8.66
CA PHE A 186 12.97 15.87 -8.49
C PHE A 186 11.99 16.08 -9.66
N ALA A 187 12.34 15.49 -10.81
CA ALA A 187 11.62 15.63 -12.06
C ALA A 187 11.30 14.25 -12.68
N PRO A 188 10.34 13.49 -12.12
CA PRO A 188 9.91 12.22 -12.70
C PRO A 188 9.30 12.45 -14.09
N LYS A 189 9.49 11.48 -14.99
CA LYS A 189 8.84 11.44 -16.31
C LYS A 189 7.41 10.92 -16.22
N ILE A 190 7.18 9.95 -15.34
CA ILE A 190 5.88 9.30 -15.14
C ILE A 190 5.51 9.38 -13.67
N VAL A 191 4.32 9.93 -13.40
CA VAL A 191 3.72 9.92 -12.07
C VAL A 191 2.49 9.04 -12.12
N MET A 192 2.48 7.98 -11.30
CA MET A 192 1.30 7.16 -11.12
C MET A 192 0.65 7.37 -9.76
N SER A 193 -0.65 7.61 -9.74
CA SER A 193 -1.40 7.76 -8.50
C SER A 193 -2.78 7.11 -8.59
N ASP A 194 -3.51 7.15 -7.48
CA ASP A 194 -4.95 6.96 -7.49
C ASP A 194 -5.66 8.19 -8.11
N PHE A 195 -6.97 8.04 -8.31
CA PHE A 195 -7.85 9.03 -8.95
C PHE A 195 -8.37 10.09 -7.97
N GLU A 196 -7.57 10.46 -6.97
CA GLU A 196 -8.00 11.49 -6.04
C GLU A 196 -7.91 12.88 -6.69
N PRO A 197 -9.03 13.61 -6.90
CA PRO A 197 -9.01 14.85 -7.70
C PRO A 197 -8.09 15.93 -7.13
N ALA A 198 -8.01 16.00 -5.80
CA ALA A 198 -7.11 16.92 -5.10
C ALA A 198 -5.65 16.62 -5.47
N LEU A 199 -5.23 15.37 -5.39
CA LEU A 199 -3.88 14.92 -5.75
C LEU A 199 -3.60 15.14 -7.24
N MET A 200 -4.50 14.73 -8.13
CA MET A 200 -4.34 14.90 -9.58
C MET A 200 -4.10 16.36 -9.95
N GLY A 201 -4.86 17.28 -9.35
CA GLY A 201 -4.70 18.71 -9.57
C GLY A 201 -3.34 19.23 -9.11
N VAL A 202 -2.77 18.68 -8.04
CA VAL A 202 -1.44 19.06 -7.56
C VAL A 202 -0.33 18.44 -8.39
N VAL A 203 -0.44 17.17 -8.76
CA VAL A 203 0.56 16.50 -9.61
C VAL A 203 0.70 17.24 -10.94
N LYS A 204 -0.40 17.67 -11.56
CA LYS A 204 -0.37 18.47 -12.79
C LYS A 204 0.36 19.81 -12.62
N THR A 205 0.26 20.44 -11.46
CA THR A 205 0.95 21.71 -11.20
C THR A 205 2.40 21.53 -10.79
N GLU A 206 2.70 20.51 -9.97
CA GLU A 206 4.03 20.27 -9.43
C GLU A 206 4.94 19.53 -10.42
N PHE A 207 4.38 18.64 -11.23
CA PHE A 207 5.12 17.84 -12.21
C PHE A 207 4.53 18.04 -13.60
N SER A 208 4.50 19.29 -14.06
CA SER A 208 3.85 19.67 -15.33
C SER A 208 4.44 18.99 -16.57
N ALA A 209 5.73 18.62 -16.52
CA ALA A 209 6.40 17.89 -17.59
C ALA A 209 6.18 16.36 -17.53
N ALA A 210 5.63 15.85 -16.42
CA ALA A 210 5.43 14.42 -16.25
C ALA A 210 4.12 13.96 -16.89
N THR A 211 4.14 12.77 -17.49
CA THR A 211 2.92 12.06 -17.84
C THR A 211 2.27 11.54 -16.57
N HIS A 212 1.10 12.08 -16.24
CA HIS A 212 0.28 11.55 -15.16
C HIS A 212 -0.53 10.36 -15.66
N SER A 213 -0.37 9.23 -14.99
CA SER A 213 -0.98 7.96 -15.39
C SER A 213 -1.68 7.32 -14.21
N SER A 214 -2.81 6.68 -14.45
CA SER A 214 -3.69 6.24 -13.37
C SER A 214 -3.64 4.74 -13.20
N CYS A 215 -3.63 4.24 -11.97
CA CYS A 215 -3.42 2.81 -11.76
C CYS A 215 -4.61 1.93 -12.23
N TYR A 216 -4.37 0.99 -13.16
CA TYR A 216 -5.36 0.00 -13.63
C TYR A 216 -6.09 -0.72 -12.50
N PHE A 217 -5.36 -1.04 -11.43
CA PHE A 217 -5.94 -1.67 -10.24
C PHE A 217 -7.01 -0.78 -9.61
N HIS A 218 -6.73 0.52 -9.45
CA HIS A 218 -7.69 1.46 -8.90
C HIS A 218 -8.87 1.73 -9.84
N PHE A 219 -8.63 1.75 -11.16
CA PHE A 219 -9.66 1.85 -12.19
C PHE A 219 -10.66 0.69 -12.07
N THR A 220 -10.16 -0.55 -12.15
CA THR A 220 -10.99 -1.76 -12.07
C THR A 220 -11.69 -1.91 -10.73
N GLN A 221 -11.02 -1.54 -9.62
CA GLN A 221 -11.59 -1.55 -8.28
C GLN A 221 -12.69 -0.50 -8.10
N ALA A 222 -12.55 0.69 -8.68
CA ALA A 222 -13.57 1.74 -8.64
C ALA A 222 -14.85 1.31 -9.38
N ILE A 223 -14.72 0.72 -10.57
CA ILE A 223 -15.85 0.13 -11.31
C ILE A 223 -16.53 -0.96 -10.46
N TYR A 224 -15.76 -1.89 -9.89
CA TYR A 224 -16.33 -2.96 -9.06
C TYR A 224 -17.04 -2.43 -7.79
N ARG A 225 -16.48 -1.42 -7.12
CA ARG A 225 -17.15 -0.77 -5.99
C ARG A 225 -18.46 -0.08 -6.40
N ASN A 226 -18.52 0.49 -7.60
CA ASN A 226 -19.76 1.06 -8.12
C ASN A 226 -20.81 -0.04 -8.40
N ILE A 227 -20.42 -1.15 -9.03
CA ILE A 227 -21.26 -2.35 -9.21
C ILE A 227 -21.85 -2.81 -7.85
N GLN A 228 -21.00 -2.88 -6.81
CA GLN A 228 -21.45 -3.23 -5.45
C GLN A 228 -22.48 -2.22 -4.91
N ARG A 229 -22.20 -0.92 -5.02
CA ARG A 229 -23.07 0.15 -4.54
C ARG A 229 -24.43 0.16 -5.22
N LEU A 230 -24.49 -0.17 -6.51
CA LEU A 230 -25.72 -0.24 -7.28
C LEU A 230 -26.54 -1.53 -7.02
N GLY A 231 -26.04 -2.44 -6.17
CA GLY A 231 -26.71 -3.73 -5.93
C GLY A 231 -26.59 -4.72 -7.10
N LEU A 232 -25.68 -4.46 -8.05
CA LEU A 232 -25.49 -5.29 -9.24
C LEU A 232 -24.75 -6.61 -8.96
N CYS A 233 -24.23 -6.83 -7.75
CA CYS A 233 -23.43 -8.02 -7.43
C CYS A 233 -24.11 -9.33 -7.79
N THR A 234 -25.40 -9.46 -7.49
CA THR A 234 -26.14 -10.70 -7.76
C THR A 234 -26.24 -10.93 -9.27
N ILE A 235 -26.64 -9.91 -10.04
CA ILE A 235 -26.75 -10.00 -11.50
C ILE A 235 -25.37 -10.24 -12.12
N TYR A 236 -24.34 -9.47 -11.74
CA TYR A 236 -22.96 -9.65 -12.18
C TYR A 236 -22.39 -11.07 -11.94
N ASN A 237 -22.89 -11.78 -10.94
CA ASN A 237 -22.44 -13.15 -10.64
C ASN A 237 -23.22 -14.24 -11.36
N HIS A 238 -24.46 -13.98 -11.78
CA HIS A 238 -25.40 -14.99 -12.32
C HIS A 238 -25.78 -14.76 -13.79
N ASP A 239 -25.55 -13.56 -14.32
CA ASP A 239 -25.81 -13.18 -15.70
C ASP A 239 -24.46 -13.05 -16.41
N ASP A 240 -24.18 -13.98 -17.32
CA ASP A 240 -22.90 -14.06 -18.02
C ASP A 240 -22.71 -12.88 -19.00
N ASP A 241 -23.78 -12.33 -19.57
CA ASP A 241 -23.73 -11.19 -20.48
C ASP A 241 -23.34 -9.91 -19.69
N VAL A 242 -23.99 -9.68 -18.55
CA VAL A 242 -23.65 -8.55 -17.67
C VAL A 242 -22.22 -8.67 -17.13
N LYS A 243 -21.81 -9.87 -16.76
CA LYS A 243 -20.46 -10.15 -16.29
C LYS A 243 -19.42 -9.93 -17.38
N HIS A 244 -19.72 -10.37 -18.60
CA HIS A 244 -18.87 -10.19 -19.77
C HIS A 244 -18.74 -8.70 -20.11
N PHE A 245 -19.85 -7.98 -20.22
CA PHE A 245 -19.86 -6.53 -20.44
C PHE A 245 -19.05 -5.76 -19.40
N CYS A 246 -19.24 -6.07 -18.11
CA CYS A 246 -18.46 -5.45 -17.03
C CYS A 246 -16.96 -5.78 -17.14
N ARG A 247 -16.57 -6.93 -17.71
CA ARG A 247 -15.16 -7.25 -18.00
C ARG A 247 -14.64 -6.43 -19.17
N GLN A 248 -15.41 -6.28 -20.24
CA GLN A 248 -15.07 -5.43 -21.39
C GLN A 248 -14.86 -3.97 -20.94
N LEU A 249 -15.78 -3.41 -20.14
CA LEU A 249 -15.61 -2.07 -19.54
C LEU A 249 -14.31 -1.93 -18.72
N LYS A 250 -13.97 -2.98 -17.95
CA LYS A 250 -12.73 -3.00 -17.16
C LYS A 250 -11.47 -3.12 -18.03
N ALA A 251 -11.59 -3.65 -19.24
CA ALA A 251 -10.48 -3.88 -20.17
C ALA A 251 -10.26 -2.72 -21.16
N LEU A 252 -11.17 -1.73 -21.23
CA LEU A 252 -11.00 -0.55 -22.09
C LEU A 252 -9.62 0.14 -21.98
N PRO A 253 -9.03 0.35 -20.79
CA PRO A 253 -7.67 0.93 -20.69
C PRO A 253 -6.54 0.11 -21.33
N LEU A 254 -6.80 -1.14 -21.72
CA LEU A 254 -5.83 -2.01 -22.37
C LEU A 254 -5.78 -1.77 -23.89
N LEU A 255 -6.80 -1.11 -24.44
CA LEU A 255 -6.85 -0.78 -25.87
C LEU A 255 -5.96 0.43 -26.19
N PRO A 256 -5.56 0.60 -27.46
CA PRO A 256 -4.94 1.84 -27.90
C PRO A 256 -5.87 3.04 -27.68
N GLU A 257 -5.31 4.15 -27.17
CA GLU A 257 -6.06 5.37 -26.85
C GLU A 257 -7.05 5.83 -27.94
N PRO A 258 -6.68 5.88 -29.24
CA PRO A 258 -7.56 6.44 -30.27
C PRO A 258 -8.86 5.67 -30.48
N VAL A 259 -8.95 4.40 -30.07
CA VAL A 259 -10.11 3.55 -30.33
C VAL A 259 -11.00 3.34 -29.10
N ILE A 260 -10.60 3.84 -27.93
CA ILE A 260 -11.31 3.57 -26.66
C ILE A 260 -12.72 4.15 -26.65
N GLU A 261 -12.89 5.41 -27.08
CA GLU A 261 -14.21 6.08 -27.10
C GLU A 261 -15.16 5.39 -28.08
N ASP A 262 -14.72 5.15 -29.32
CA ASP A 262 -15.52 4.48 -30.35
C ASP A 262 -15.93 3.06 -29.92
N THR A 263 -15.01 2.32 -29.28
CA THR A 263 -15.28 0.98 -28.76
C THR A 263 -16.28 1.02 -27.61
N TYR A 264 -16.19 2.01 -26.72
CA TYR A 264 -17.17 2.19 -25.65
C TYR A 264 -18.57 2.44 -26.22
N ASP A 265 -18.69 3.30 -27.24
CA ASP A 265 -19.97 3.58 -27.89
C ASP A 265 -20.54 2.35 -28.61
N GLU A 266 -19.70 1.51 -29.22
CA GLU A 266 -20.09 0.20 -29.75
C GLU A 266 -20.62 -0.74 -28.65
N LEU A 267 -19.88 -0.90 -27.55
CA LEU A 267 -20.30 -1.72 -26.40
C LEU A 267 -21.66 -1.27 -25.82
N VAL A 268 -21.88 0.04 -25.70
CA VAL A 268 -23.15 0.59 -25.19
C VAL A 268 -24.30 0.37 -26.17
N ARG A 269 -24.04 0.50 -27.48
CA ARG A 269 -25.06 0.23 -28.52
C ARG A 269 -25.51 -1.23 -28.50
N ASP A 270 -24.58 -2.17 -28.40
CA ASP A 270 -24.91 -3.61 -28.37
C ASP A 270 -25.78 -3.99 -27.16
N LEU A 271 -25.59 -3.30 -26.03
CA LEU A 271 -26.34 -3.53 -24.80
C LEU A 271 -27.76 -2.92 -24.82
N SER A 272 -28.05 -2.00 -25.75
CA SER A 272 -29.22 -1.11 -25.70
C SER A 272 -30.59 -1.79 -25.85
N THR A 273 -30.64 -3.05 -26.28
CA THR A 273 -31.89 -3.80 -26.49
C THR A 273 -32.48 -4.40 -25.20
N ASN A 274 -31.67 -4.63 -24.15
CA ASN A 274 -32.11 -5.26 -22.89
C ASN A 274 -31.58 -4.56 -21.61
N MET A 275 -31.25 -3.27 -21.69
CA MET A 275 -30.54 -2.57 -20.61
C MET A 275 -31.42 -2.29 -19.38
N SER A 276 -31.13 -2.98 -18.28
CA SER A 276 -31.76 -2.71 -16.98
C SER A 276 -31.46 -1.28 -16.47
N LYS A 277 -32.35 -0.72 -15.64
CA LYS A 277 -32.16 0.61 -15.02
C LYS A 277 -30.83 0.71 -14.27
N THR A 278 -30.44 -0.36 -13.60
CA THR A 278 -29.20 -0.40 -12.81
C THR A 278 -27.96 -0.40 -13.70
N MET A 279 -28.02 -0.97 -14.90
CA MET A 279 -26.94 -0.90 -15.88
C MET A 279 -26.79 0.51 -16.46
N LYS A 280 -27.90 1.22 -16.69
CA LYS A 280 -27.86 2.64 -17.09
C LYS A 280 -27.08 3.49 -16.07
N HIS A 281 -27.36 3.31 -14.79
CA HIS A 281 -26.64 4.04 -13.73
C HIS A 281 -25.14 3.69 -13.68
N LEU A 282 -24.75 2.46 -14.04
CA LEU A 282 -23.33 2.09 -14.13
C LEU A 282 -22.64 2.84 -15.28
N LEU A 283 -23.32 2.97 -16.43
CA LEU A 283 -22.79 3.69 -17.60
C LEU A 283 -22.74 5.20 -17.38
N GLU A 284 -23.77 5.78 -16.78
CA GLU A 284 -23.78 7.18 -16.35
C GLU A 284 -22.60 7.45 -15.40
N TYR A 285 -22.40 6.60 -14.39
CA TYR A 285 -21.21 6.67 -13.54
C TYR A 285 -19.92 6.58 -14.34
N PHE A 286 -19.81 5.64 -15.28
CA PHE A 286 -18.60 5.43 -16.07
C PHE A 286 -18.27 6.68 -16.90
N GLN A 287 -19.26 7.25 -17.61
CA GLN A 287 -19.09 8.46 -18.39
C GLN A 287 -18.70 9.66 -17.52
N GLU A 288 -19.41 9.89 -16.42
CA GLU A 288 -19.15 11.01 -15.53
C GLU A 288 -17.81 10.92 -14.79
N GLN A 289 -17.37 9.71 -14.42
CA GLN A 289 -16.12 9.55 -13.68
C GLN A 289 -14.90 9.42 -14.58
N TRP A 290 -15.02 8.70 -15.69
CA TRP A 290 -13.86 8.38 -16.52
C TRP A 290 -13.76 9.34 -17.69
N PHE A 291 -14.72 9.37 -18.61
CA PHE A 291 -14.63 10.24 -19.79
C PHE A 291 -14.70 11.74 -19.46
N ALA A 292 -15.56 12.15 -18.53
CA ALA A 292 -15.73 13.57 -18.21
C ALA A 292 -14.62 14.17 -17.34
N LYS A 293 -13.94 13.37 -16.51
CA LYS A 293 -12.96 13.87 -15.50
C LYS A 293 -11.53 13.45 -15.76
N VAL A 294 -11.30 12.38 -16.52
CA VAL A 294 -9.98 11.77 -16.70
C VAL A 294 -9.73 11.54 -18.20
N PRO A 295 -8.78 12.27 -18.82
CA PRO A 295 -8.40 12.01 -20.20
C PRO A 295 -7.97 10.55 -20.41
N VAL A 296 -8.33 9.96 -21.55
CA VAL A 296 -8.07 8.55 -21.87
C VAL A 296 -6.57 8.23 -21.83
N SER A 297 -5.70 9.12 -22.31
CA SER A 297 -4.23 9.04 -22.14
C SER A 297 -3.74 8.81 -20.71
N GLN A 298 -4.55 9.14 -19.71
CA GLN A 298 -4.21 8.93 -18.30
C GLN A 298 -4.67 7.57 -17.76
N TRP A 299 -5.32 6.72 -18.55
CA TRP A 299 -5.77 5.39 -18.11
C TRP A 299 -4.60 4.41 -18.28
N CYS A 300 -3.84 4.12 -17.21
CA CYS A 300 -2.66 3.24 -17.29
C CYS A 300 -3.00 1.77 -17.05
N VAL A 301 -2.18 0.88 -17.61
CA VAL A 301 -2.23 -0.58 -17.41
C VAL A 301 -1.38 -1.06 -16.22
N HIS A 302 -0.46 -0.24 -15.68
CA HIS A 302 0.43 -0.71 -14.61
C HIS A 302 -0.30 -0.81 -13.25
N ALA A 303 -0.36 -2.04 -12.73
CA ALA A 303 -1.00 -2.36 -11.45
C ALA A 303 -0.04 -2.13 -10.26
N PHE A 304 -0.47 -1.30 -9.30
CA PHE A 304 0.20 -1.16 -8.01
C PHE A 304 -0.34 -2.21 -7.04
N HIS A 305 0.51 -3.15 -6.63
CA HIS A 305 0.13 -4.19 -5.67
C HIS A 305 0.28 -3.67 -4.23
N SER A 306 -0.81 -3.67 -3.46
CA SER A 306 -0.93 -3.18 -2.07
C SER A 306 -0.17 -4.00 -1.01
N ARG A 307 1.09 -4.37 -1.29
CA ARG A 307 2.00 -5.08 -0.37
C ARG A 307 2.23 -4.33 0.94
N PHE A 308 2.06 -3.01 0.95
CA PHE A 308 2.18 -2.19 2.17
C PHE A 308 1.11 -2.57 3.20
N ASN A 309 -0.17 -2.52 2.82
CA ASN A 309 -1.30 -2.84 3.72
C ASN A 309 -1.27 -4.28 4.25
N ARG A 310 -0.77 -5.25 3.48
CA ARG A 310 -0.65 -6.65 3.95
C ARG A 310 0.40 -6.84 5.03
N ARG A 311 1.39 -5.94 5.11
CA ARG A 311 2.51 -6.04 6.04
C ARG A 311 2.29 -5.24 7.31
N VAL A 312 1.40 -4.26 7.27
CA VAL A 312 0.86 -3.65 8.48
C VAL A 312 -0.09 -4.68 9.13
N LEU A 313 0.42 -5.42 10.11
CA LEU A 313 -0.25 -6.58 10.72
C LEU A 313 -1.50 -6.21 11.55
N VAL A 314 -1.75 -4.91 11.77
CA VAL A 314 -2.79 -4.40 12.67
C VAL A 314 -3.55 -3.28 11.98
N HIS A 315 -4.88 -3.33 12.02
CA HIS A 315 -5.73 -2.24 11.56
C HIS A 315 -5.63 -1.06 12.53
N HIS A 316 -5.34 0.14 12.03
CA HIS A 316 -5.10 1.36 12.81
C HIS A 316 -4.12 1.16 13.98
N PRO A 317 -2.83 0.87 13.70
CA PRO A 317 -1.83 0.74 14.75
C PRO A 317 -1.68 2.05 15.54
N ASN A 318 -1.24 1.95 16.80
CA ASN A 318 -0.79 3.15 17.52
C ASN A 318 0.44 3.75 16.82
N ILE A 319 0.66 5.05 16.99
CA ILE A 319 1.71 5.80 16.28
C ILE A 319 3.11 5.22 16.47
N TRP A 320 3.47 4.78 17.67
CA TRP A 320 4.80 4.25 17.98
C TRP A 320 5.04 2.91 17.28
N SER A 321 4.02 2.05 17.29
CA SER A 321 4.07 0.78 16.57
C SER A 321 4.10 1.00 15.05
N PHE A 322 3.45 2.05 14.57
CA PHE A 322 3.49 2.41 13.16
C PHE A 322 4.88 2.91 12.73
N ILE A 323 5.49 3.84 13.49
CA ILE A 323 6.82 4.36 13.17
C ILE A 323 7.88 3.24 13.21
N LYS A 324 7.83 2.34 14.21
CA LYS A 324 8.70 1.15 14.23
C LYS A 324 8.55 0.26 13.00
N PHE A 325 7.33 0.12 12.49
CA PHE A 325 7.09 -0.58 11.23
C PHE A 325 7.76 0.15 10.05
N LEU A 326 7.67 1.48 9.98
CA LEU A 326 8.36 2.28 8.94
C LEU A 326 9.88 2.12 9.00
N GLN A 327 10.47 2.11 10.20
CA GLN A 327 11.90 1.85 10.39
C GLN A 327 12.32 0.47 9.85
N GLY A 328 11.47 -0.55 10.06
CA GLY A 328 11.67 -1.88 9.46
C GLY A 328 11.56 -1.87 7.94
N GLU A 329 10.64 -1.08 7.37
CA GLU A 329 10.51 -0.91 5.93
C GLU A 329 11.72 -0.21 5.30
N GLU A 330 12.29 0.78 5.98
CA GLU A 330 13.55 1.44 5.58
C GLU A 330 14.72 0.45 5.56
N SER A 331 14.87 -0.35 6.62
CA SER A 331 15.93 -1.38 6.69
C SER A 331 15.79 -2.41 5.56
N ARG A 332 14.54 -2.81 5.24
CA ARG A 332 14.27 -3.70 4.11
C ARG A 332 14.59 -3.03 2.77
N PHE A 333 14.22 -1.76 2.60
CA PHE A 333 14.58 -0.97 1.42
C PHE A 333 16.10 -1.01 1.22
N TYR A 334 16.88 -0.75 2.28
CA TYR A 334 18.34 -0.74 2.23
C TYR A 334 18.91 -2.08 1.79
N HIS A 335 18.49 -3.19 2.43
CA HIS A 335 18.94 -4.54 2.07
C HIS A 335 18.58 -4.90 0.63
N MET A 336 17.35 -4.62 0.20
CA MET A 336 16.93 -4.91 -1.16
C MET A 336 17.74 -4.10 -2.16
N ASN A 337 17.91 -2.79 -1.96
CA ASN A 337 18.64 -1.95 -2.90
C ASN A 337 20.08 -2.47 -3.11
N ILE A 338 20.76 -2.93 -2.03
CA ILE A 338 22.09 -3.54 -2.12
C ILE A 338 22.05 -4.87 -2.89
N GLN A 339 21.11 -5.77 -2.55
CA GLN A 339 20.97 -7.06 -3.23
C GLN A 339 20.75 -6.88 -4.74
N PHE A 340 19.84 -5.97 -5.12
CA PHE A 340 19.55 -5.67 -6.52
C PHE A 340 20.73 -5.00 -7.22
N ALA A 341 21.43 -4.07 -6.56
CA ALA A 341 22.64 -3.46 -7.11
C ALA A 341 23.77 -4.49 -7.33
N ALA A 342 23.83 -5.54 -6.50
CA ALA A 342 24.76 -6.66 -6.65
C ALA A 342 24.31 -7.71 -7.69
N GLY A 343 23.21 -7.48 -8.42
CA GLY A 343 22.71 -8.39 -9.45
C GLY A 343 21.93 -9.59 -8.93
N LEU A 344 21.62 -9.65 -7.62
CA LEU A 344 20.70 -10.66 -7.08
C LEU A 344 19.28 -10.26 -7.50
N GLY A 345 18.82 -10.85 -8.60
CA GLY A 345 17.59 -10.48 -9.29
C GLY A 345 16.32 -10.57 -8.44
N ALA A 346 15.26 -9.92 -8.94
CA ALA A 346 13.95 -9.96 -8.31
C ALA A 346 13.43 -11.39 -8.22
N ARG A 347 12.69 -11.69 -7.14
CA ARG A 347 11.87 -12.90 -7.07
C ARG A 347 11.04 -13.00 -8.36
N ALA A 348 11.10 -14.16 -9.02
CA ALA A 348 10.35 -14.40 -10.25
C ALA A 348 8.90 -13.91 -10.11
N LYS A 349 8.40 -13.19 -11.12
CA LYS A 349 6.99 -12.77 -11.17
C LYS A 349 6.12 -14.02 -10.94
N GLN A 350 5.04 -13.89 -10.17
CA GLN A 350 4.14 -15.02 -9.94
C GLN A 350 3.69 -15.58 -11.28
N ALA A 351 3.64 -16.91 -11.44
CA ALA A 351 3.26 -17.55 -12.70
C ALA A 351 1.96 -16.98 -13.28
N LYS A 352 0.97 -16.69 -12.42
CA LYS A 352 -0.28 -16.04 -12.80
C LYS A 352 -0.07 -14.66 -13.45
N THR A 353 0.78 -13.81 -12.88
CA THR A 353 1.10 -12.48 -13.44
C THR A 353 1.80 -12.62 -14.78
N ILE A 354 2.72 -13.58 -14.91
CA ILE A 354 3.42 -13.85 -16.19
C ILE A 354 2.43 -14.30 -17.26
N VAL A 355 1.51 -15.21 -16.93
CA VAL A 355 0.49 -15.69 -17.87
C VAL A 355 -0.43 -14.57 -18.33
N ILE A 356 -0.87 -13.70 -17.40
CA ILE A 356 -1.71 -12.54 -17.75
C ILE A 356 -0.94 -11.57 -18.65
N GLN A 357 0.31 -11.23 -18.30
CA GLN A 357 1.12 -10.33 -19.12
C GLN A 357 1.33 -10.90 -20.53
N ARG A 358 1.71 -12.18 -20.65
CA ARG A 358 1.86 -12.86 -21.94
C ARG A 358 0.57 -12.87 -22.76
N ARG A 359 -0.60 -12.98 -22.11
CA ARG A 359 -1.89 -12.91 -22.81
C ARG A 359 -2.12 -11.52 -23.36
N ILE A 360 -1.85 -10.46 -22.58
CA ILE A 360 -1.95 -9.07 -23.04
C ILE A 360 -0.97 -8.82 -24.20
N ASP A 361 0.31 -9.18 -24.04
CA ASP A 361 1.33 -8.99 -25.08
C ASP A 361 0.94 -9.72 -26.39
N CYS A 362 0.31 -10.89 -26.29
CA CYS A 362 -0.19 -11.65 -27.44
C CYS A 362 -1.40 -10.97 -28.11
N LEU A 363 -2.33 -10.44 -27.32
CA LEU A 363 -3.49 -9.68 -27.83
C LEU A 363 -3.03 -8.39 -28.51
N ASP A 364 -2.13 -7.64 -27.88
CA ASP A 364 -1.53 -6.43 -28.45
C ASP A 364 -0.89 -6.74 -29.79
N LYS A 365 -0.02 -7.75 -29.85
CA LYS A 365 0.63 -8.15 -31.09
C LYS A 365 -0.39 -8.49 -32.17
N ARG A 366 -1.37 -9.35 -31.87
CA ARG A 366 -2.39 -9.75 -32.85
C ARG A 366 -3.21 -8.57 -33.35
N TYR A 367 -3.51 -7.61 -32.47
CA TYR A 367 -4.25 -6.41 -32.83
C TYR A 367 -3.42 -5.49 -33.74
N TYR A 368 -2.16 -5.20 -33.38
CA TYR A 368 -1.27 -4.38 -34.20
C TYR A 368 -0.89 -5.04 -35.53
N ASP A 369 -0.87 -6.37 -35.58
CA ASP A 369 -0.69 -7.14 -36.82
C ASP A 369 -1.99 -7.22 -37.67
N GLY A 370 -3.11 -6.66 -37.19
CA GLY A 370 -4.41 -6.66 -37.89
C GLY A 370 -5.12 -8.02 -37.92
N LEU A 371 -4.71 -8.96 -37.06
CA LEU A 371 -5.25 -10.32 -36.99
C LEU A 371 -6.52 -10.43 -36.14
N ILE A 372 -6.78 -9.44 -35.29
CA ILE A 372 -8.01 -9.34 -34.50
C ILE A 372 -8.52 -7.90 -34.52
N ASN A 373 -9.84 -7.75 -34.47
CA ASN A 373 -10.48 -6.45 -34.27
C ASN A 373 -10.59 -6.10 -32.77
N VAL A 374 -11.11 -4.90 -32.48
CA VAL A 374 -11.18 -4.37 -31.12
C VAL A 374 -12.14 -5.15 -30.21
N MET A 375 -13.22 -5.68 -30.77
CA MET A 375 -14.20 -6.49 -30.03
C MET A 375 -13.63 -7.88 -29.70
N GLU A 376 -12.86 -8.45 -30.62
CA GLU A 376 -12.11 -9.69 -30.41
C GLU A 376 -10.98 -9.53 -29.37
N TYR A 377 -10.40 -8.33 -29.25
CA TYR A 377 -9.42 -8.01 -28.19
C TYR A 377 -10.07 -8.05 -26.81
N LEU A 378 -11.30 -7.56 -26.68
CA LEU A 378 -12.02 -7.43 -25.40
C LEU A 378 -12.67 -8.74 -24.91
N ASN A 379 -12.68 -9.80 -25.74
CA ASN A 379 -13.22 -11.13 -25.43
C ASN A 379 -12.24 -12.03 -24.66
#